data_AF-A0A5E4HSB8-F1
#
_entry.id   AF-A0A5E4HSB8-F1
#
_cell.length_a   1.000
_cell.length_b   1.000
_cell.length_c   1.000
_cell.angle_alpha   90.00
_cell.angle_beta   90.00
_cell.angle_gamma   90.00
#
_symmetry.space_group_name_H-M   'P 1'
#
loop_
_entity.id
_entity.type
_entity.pdbx_description
1 polymer ?
#
loop_
_entity_poly.entity_id
_entity_poly.type
_entity_poly.pdbx_seq_one_letter_code
_entity_poly.pdbx_strand_id
1 'polypeptide(L)'
;MITVTYDGYIIALISACLSLMSGLVRRAVLDIDKIKLNKEKLKAHQQAIKDASKAGDKKKLNHAQSQMMELTMESMKDNMKPMLFTIIPFMVIFGWLKQNYDGVGVVATLLGMQFGWFAWYFITSIVISLPINKILKLT
;
A
#
# COMPACT_ATOMS: atom_id res chain seq x y z
N MET A 1 -25.03 -8.68 -18.22
CA MET A 1 -24.13 -8.04 -19.20
C MET A 1 -23.30 -6.99 -18.48
N ILE A 2 -21.99 -6.93 -18.73
CA ILE A 2 -21.13 -5.87 -18.17
C ILE A 2 -21.29 -4.65 -19.06
N THR A 3 -21.72 -3.52 -18.51
CA THR A 3 -21.81 -2.26 -19.26
C THR A 3 -20.95 -1.21 -18.58
N VAL A 4 -20.05 -0.60 -19.35
CA VAL A 4 -19.14 0.45 -18.88
C VAL A 4 -19.37 1.66 -19.76
N THR A 5 -19.59 2.81 -19.13
CA THR A 5 -19.78 4.10 -19.80
C THR A 5 -18.46 4.62 -20.39
N TYR A 6 -18.53 5.60 -21.30
CA TYR A 6 -17.35 6.28 -21.84
C TYR A 6 -16.46 6.84 -20.72
N ASP A 7 -17.07 7.43 -19.70
CA ASP A 7 -16.40 7.92 -18.50
C ASP A 7 -15.70 6.80 -17.73
N GLY A 8 -16.30 5.62 -17.67
CA GLY A 8 -15.70 4.43 -17.08
C GLY A 8 -14.41 3.97 -17.77
N TYR A 9 -14.29 4.13 -19.10
CA TYR A 9 -13.04 3.85 -19.83
C TYR A 9 -11.97 4.91 -19.58
N ILE A 10 -12.36 6.19 -19.51
CA ILE A 10 -11.42 7.28 -19.18
C ILE A 10 -10.86 7.09 -17.78
N ILE A 11 -11.72 6.78 -16.79
CA ILE A 11 -11.29 6.49 -15.42
C ILE A 11 -10.33 5.31 -15.41
N ALA A 12 -10.59 4.23 -16.17
CA ALA A 12 -9.71 3.08 -16.24
C ALA A 12 -8.31 3.43 -16.82
N LEU A 13 -8.25 4.26 -17.86
CA LEU A 13 -7.00 4.73 -18.45
C LEU A 13 -6.20 5.60 -17.46
N ILE A 14 -6.88 6.50 -16.76
CA ILE A 14 -6.27 7.37 -15.74
C ILE A 14 -5.76 6.53 -14.56
N SER A 15 -6.54 5.53 -14.11
CA SER A 15 -6.12 4.57 -13.09
C SER A 15 -4.87 3.79 -13.48
N ALA A 16 -4.73 3.42 -14.77
CA ALA A 16 -3.56 2.72 -15.27
C ALA A 16 -2.31 3.61 -15.24
N CYS A 17 -2.41 4.84 -15.74
CA CYS A 17 -1.33 5.83 -15.68
C CYS A 17 -0.94 6.17 -14.24
N LEU A 18 -1.93 6.31 -13.36
CA LEU A 18 -1.73 6.54 -11.93
C LEU A 18 -1.00 5.37 -11.26
N SER A 19 -1.42 4.14 -11.56
CA SER A 19 -0.82 2.93 -10.98
C SER A 19 0.64 2.79 -11.40
N LEU A 20 0.96 3.15 -12.64
CA LEU A 20 2.34 3.19 -13.13
C LEU A 20 3.15 4.29 -12.41
N MET A 21 2.61 5.50 -12.31
CA MET A 21 3.28 6.62 -11.63
C MET A 21 3.51 6.32 -10.15
N SER A 22 2.51 5.78 -9.45
CA SER A 22 2.62 5.40 -8.04
C SER A 22 3.65 4.28 -7.84
N GLY A 23 3.70 3.30 -8.77
CA GLY A 23 4.72 2.25 -8.79
C GLY A 23 6.14 2.81 -8.96
N LEU A 24 6.32 3.81 -9.83
CA LEU A 24 7.61 4.49 -10.03
C LEU A 24 8.03 5.32 -8.82
N VAL A 25 7.11 6.12 -8.26
CA VAL A 25 7.36 6.90 -7.03
C VAL A 25 7.70 5.96 -5.88
N ARG A 26 6.94 4.87 -5.72
CA ARG A 26 7.21 3.85 -4.70
C ARG A 26 8.59 3.24 -4.90
N ARG A 27 9.01 2.93 -6.13
CA ARG A 27 10.35 2.39 -6.42
C ARG A 27 11.46 3.42 -6.16
N ALA A 28 11.24 4.69 -6.45
CA ALA A 28 12.22 5.75 -6.22
C ALA A 28 12.36 6.11 -4.72
N VAL A 29 11.28 5.98 -3.96
CA VAL A 29 11.23 6.35 -2.54
C VAL A 29 11.54 5.16 -1.62
N LEU A 30 11.26 3.92 -2.03
CA LEU A 30 11.57 2.72 -1.24
C LEU A 30 13.03 2.29 -1.40
N ASP A 31 13.77 2.42 -0.32
CA ASP A 31 15.10 1.86 -0.15
C ASP A 31 15.01 0.36 0.18
N ILE A 32 15.12 -0.49 -0.85
CA ILE A 32 14.94 -1.95 -0.73
C ILE A 32 15.98 -2.57 0.21
N ASP A 33 17.18 -2.00 0.27
CA ASP A 33 18.28 -2.53 1.09
C ASP A 33 18.05 -2.24 2.57
N LYS A 34 17.51 -1.06 2.92
CA LYS A 34 17.04 -0.78 4.30
C LYS A 34 15.93 -1.72 4.74
N ILE A 35 15.00 -2.07 3.86
CA ILE A 35 13.91 -3.01 4.19
C ILE A 35 14.47 -4.40 4.50
N LYS A 36 15.44 -4.88 3.72
CA LYS A 36 16.09 -6.18 3.95
C LYS A 36 16.85 -6.18 5.28
N LEU A 37 17.67 -5.15 5.53
CA LEU A 37 18.42 -5.00 6.77
C LEU A 37 17.50 -4.95 8.00
N ASN A 38 16.41 -4.18 7.93
CA ASN A 38 15.44 -4.08 9.03
C ASN A 38 14.73 -5.43 9.28
N LYS A 39 14.44 -6.21 8.24
CA LYS A 39 13.89 -7.58 8.40
C LYS A 39 14.87 -8.53 9.11
N GLU A 40 16.17 -8.45 8.79
CA GLU A 40 17.19 -9.26 9.47
C GLU A 40 17.33 -8.88 10.94
N LYS A 41 17.38 -7.59 11.26
CA LYS A 41 17.38 -7.10 12.64
C LYS A 41 16.16 -7.59 13.41
N LEU A 42 14.96 -7.52 12.80
CA LEU A 42 13.72 -7.98 13.44
C LEU A 42 13.77 -9.47 13.81
N LYS A 43 14.31 -10.31 12.91
CA LYS A 43 14.48 -11.75 13.17
C LYS A 43 15.47 -12.02 14.30
N ALA A 44 16.60 -11.30 14.33
CA ALA A 44 17.59 -11.44 15.40
C ALA A 44 16.99 -11.07 16.77
N HIS A 45 16.22 -9.98 16.85
CA HIS A 45 15.55 -9.58 18.10
C HIS A 45 14.43 -10.54 18.52
N GLN A 46 13.64 -11.07 17.59
CA GLN A 46 12.66 -12.11 17.91
C GLN A 46 13.30 -13.38 18.47
N GLN A 47 14.47 -13.76 17.96
CA GLN A 47 15.21 -14.92 18.46
C GLN A 47 15.71 -14.67 19.89
N ALA A 48 16.28 -13.49 20.15
CA ALA A 48 16.73 -13.11 21.49
C ALA A 48 15.60 -13.11 22.52
N ILE A 49 14.39 -12.67 22.15
CA ILE A 49 13.20 -12.74 23.02
C ILE A 49 12.79 -14.19 23.29
N LYS A 50 12.80 -15.06 22.28
CA LYS A 50 12.50 -16.49 22.46
C LYS A 50 13.49 -17.16 23.42
N ASP A 51 14.77 -16.85 23.28
CA ASP A 51 15.82 -17.44 24.11
C ASP A 51 15.76 -16.89 25.56
N ALA A 52 15.52 -15.59 25.74
CA ALA A 52 15.28 -14.99 27.06
C ALA A 52 14.00 -15.50 27.73
N SER A 53 12.95 -15.77 26.95
CA SER A 53 11.70 -16.36 27.44
C SER A 53 11.88 -17.79 27.91
N LYS A 54 12.70 -18.59 27.23
CA LYS A 54 13.04 -19.96 27.65
C LYS A 54 13.88 -19.98 28.93
N ALA A 55 14.73 -18.98 29.13
CA ALA A 55 15.57 -18.86 30.31
C ALA A 55 14.83 -18.39 31.59
N GLY A 56 13.56 -17.99 31.49
CA GLY A 56 12.73 -17.58 32.65
C GLY A 56 13.13 -16.25 33.30
N ASP A 57 14.09 -15.51 32.73
CA ASP A 57 14.64 -14.28 33.28
C ASP A 57 13.74 -13.08 32.93
N LYS A 58 12.74 -12.81 33.77
CA LYS A 58 11.73 -11.74 33.56
C LYS A 58 12.35 -10.35 33.33
N LYS A 59 13.51 -10.04 33.92
CA LYS A 59 14.18 -8.74 33.72
C LYS A 59 14.76 -8.64 32.31
N LYS A 60 15.46 -9.68 31.84
CA LYS A 60 15.98 -9.72 30.47
C LYS A 60 14.87 -9.75 29.43
N LEU A 61 13.77 -10.44 29.74
CA LEU A 61 12.60 -10.53 28.88
C LEU A 61 11.92 -9.14 28.69
N ASN A 62 11.69 -8.41 29.78
CA ASN A 62 11.14 -7.05 29.72
C ASN A 62 12.07 -6.08 28.98
N HIS A 63 13.38 -6.18 29.19
CA HIS A 63 14.36 -5.35 28.49
C HIS A 63 14.38 -5.66 26.98
N ALA A 64 14.40 -6.94 26.59
CA ALA A 64 14.36 -7.36 25.20
C ALA A 64 13.06 -6.98 24.49
N GLN A 65 11.91 -7.05 25.18
CA GLN A 65 10.63 -6.57 24.64
C GLN A 65 10.62 -5.05 24.45
N SER A 66 11.16 -4.29 25.41
CA SER A 66 11.25 -2.82 25.31
C SER A 66 12.11 -2.41 24.13
N GLN A 67 13.28 -3.04 23.95
CA GLN A 67 14.12 -2.83 22.77
C GLN A 67 13.39 -3.19 21.47
N MET A 68 12.66 -4.31 21.43
CA MET A 68 11.89 -4.67 20.24
C MET A 68 10.79 -3.65 19.93
N MET A 69 10.16 -3.07 20.96
CA MET A 69 9.16 -2.03 20.80
C MET A 69 9.77 -0.72 20.27
N GLU A 70 10.95 -0.33 20.75
CA GLU A 70 11.71 0.81 20.22
C GLU A 70 12.10 0.60 18.74
N LEU A 71 12.67 -0.56 18.41
CA LEU A 71 12.99 -0.95 17.04
C LEU A 71 11.77 -1.01 16.13
N THR A 72 10.63 -1.46 16.66
CA THR A 72 9.37 -1.48 15.92
C THR A 72 8.89 -0.06 15.66
N MET A 73 8.97 0.83 16.65
CA MET A 73 8.61 2.24 16.47
C MET A 73 9.53 2.96 15.48
N GLU A 74 10.84 2.70 15.53
CA GLU A 74 11.81 3.23 14.56
C GLU A 74 11.48 2.73 13.15
N SER A 75 11.24 1.43 13.00
CA SER A 75 10.79 0.83 11.75
C SER A 75 9.45 1.39 11.27
N MET A 76 8.49 1.66 12.16
CA MET A 76 7.23 2.31 11.80
C MET A 76 7.48 3.71 11.24
N LYS A 77 8.32 4.53 11.89
CA LYS A 77 8.69 5.87 11.39
C LYS A 77 9.37 5.81 10.02
N ASP A 78 10.22 4.82 9.81
CA ASP A 78 10.87 4.59 8.52
C ASP A 78 9.89 4.19 7.42
N ASN A 79 8.84 3.42 7.75
CA ASN A 79 7.78 3.05 6.81
C ASN A 79 6.76 4.19 6.58
N MET A 80 6.57 5.08 7.56
CA MET A 80 5.64 6.21 7.46
C MET A 80 6.10 7.24 6.43
N LYS A 81 7.41 7.49 6.30
CA LYS A 81 7.94 8.44 5.29
C LYS A 81 7.53 8.03 3.86
N PRO A 82 7.82 6.81 3.38
CA PRO A 82 7.31 6.31 2.10
C PRO A 82 5.79 6.36 1.98
N MET A 83 5.06 6.00 3.05
CA MET A 83 3.60 6.00 3.05
C MET A 83 3.04 7.40 2.76
N LEU A 84 3.51 8.43 3.47
CA LEU A 84 3.10 9.82 3.25
C LEU A 84 3.43 10.29 1.83
N PHE A 85 4.62 9.95 1.33
CA PHE A 85 5.02 10.24 -0.05
C PHE A 85 4.15 9.54 -1.09
N THR A 86 3.62 8.34 -0.81
CA THR A 86 2.66 7.66 -1.71
C THR A 86 1.23 8.18 -1.59
N ILE A 87 0.83 8.67 -0.41
CA ILE A 87 -0.52 9.19 -0.17
C ILE A 87 -0.73 10.56 -0.83
N ILE A 88 0.29 11.43 -0.85
CA ILE A 88 0.20 12.76 -1.47
C ILE A 88 -0.26 12.69 -2.95
N PRO A 89 0.42 11.94 -3.85
CA PRO A 89 -0.04 11.83 -5.24
C PRO A 89 -1.39 11.15 -5.35
N PHE A 90 -1.68 10.16 -4.48
CA PHE A 90 -2.99 9.52 -4.42
C PHE A 90 -4.11 10.52 -4.09
N MET A 91 -3.91 11.38 -3.09
CA MET A 91 -4.88 12.41 -2.70
C MET A 91 -5.12 13.44 -3.79
N VAL A 92 -4.06 13.90 -4.48
CA VAL A 92 -4.18 14.86 -5.59
C VAL A 92 -5.07 14.29 -6.70
N ILE A 93 -4.83 13.04 -7.09
CA ILE A 93 -5.56 12.41 -8.19
C ILE A 93 -6.97 12.00 -7.75
N PHE A 94 -7.13 11.56 -6.51
CA PHE A 94 -8.44 11.32 -5.92
C PHE A 94 -9.30 12.59 -5.87
N GLY A 95 -8.72 13.72 -5.47
CA GLY A 95 -9.42 15.01 -5.45
C GLY A 95 -9.86 15.45 -6.84
N TRP A 96 -8.99 15.29 -7.85
CA TRP A 96 -9.33 15.59 -9.24
C TRP A 96 -10.42 14.66 -9.78
N LEU A 97 -10.32 13.35 -9.54
CA LEU A 97 -11.36 12.37 -9.90
C LEU A 97 -12.70 12.74 -9.26
N LYS A 98 -12.70 13.06 -7.97
CA LYS A 98 -13.90 13.50 -7.27
C LYS A 98 -14.52 14.73 -7.94
N GLN A 99 -13.73 15.78 -8.19
CA GLN A 99 -14.25 17.01 -8.78
C GLN A 99 -14.87 16.81 -10.18
N ASN A 100 -14.30 15.92 -11.00
CA ASN A 100 -14.75 15.70 -12.37
C ASN A 100 -15.89 14.67 -12.47
N TYR A 101 -15.95 13.71 -11.54
CA TYR A 101 -16.85 12.55 -11.64
C TYR A 101 -17.89 12.45 -10.51
N ASP A 102 -17.91 13.35 -9.51
CA ASP A 102 -18.90 13.30 -8.40
C ASP A 102 -20.34 13.29 -8.90
N GLY A 103 -20.62 14.02 -10.00
CA GLY A 103 -21.95 14.17 -10.57
C GLY A 103 -22.34 13.14 -11.63
N VAL A 104 -21.43 12.24 -12.03
CA VAL A 104 -21.61 11.37 -13.22
C VAL A 104 -22.51 10.16 -12.92
N GLY A 105 -22.89 9.94 -11.66
CA GLY A 105 -23.80 8.87 -11.29
C GLY A 105 -23.18 7.48 -11.48
N VAL A 106 -23.88 6.60 -12.18
CA VAL A 106 -23.45 5.20 -12.39
C VAL A 106 -22.55 5.10 -13.63
N VAL A 107 -21.28 4.77 -13.42
CA VAL A 107 -20.30 4.65 -14.51
C VAL A 107 -20.11 3.21 -14.98
N ALA A 108 -20.45 2.21 -14.15
CA ALA A 108 -20.33 0.82 -14.53
C ALA A 108 -21.40 -0.06 -13.87
N THR A 109 -21.87 -1.05 -14.62
CA THR A 109 -22.81 -2.06 -14.12
C THR A 109 -22.21 -3.44 -14.33
N LEU A 110 -21.98 -4.17 -13.23
CA LEU A 110 -21.44 -5.52 -13.23
C LEU A 110 -22.41 -6.46 -12.54
N LEU A 111 -22.84 -7.52 -13.24
CA LEU A 111 -23.80 -8.51 -12.73
C LEU A 111 -25.12 -7.89 -12.20
N GLY A 112 -25.55 -6.76 -12.78
CA GLY A 112 -26.74 -6.02 -12.32
C GLY A 112 -26.49 -5.10 -11.11
N MET A 113 -25.30 -5.11 -10.52
CA MET A 113 -24.88 -4.15 -9.51
C MET A 113 -24.36 -2.89 -10.18
N GLN A 114 -24.87 -1.74 -9.75
CA GLN A 114 -24.49 -0.42 -10.24
C GLN A 114 -23.38 0.15 -9.38
N PHE A 115 -22.30 0.58 -10.02
CA PHE A 115 -21.13 1.15 -9.38
C PHE A 115 -20.96 2.61 -9.79
N GLY A 116 -20.88 3.47 -8.78
CA GLY A 116 -20.46 4.86 -8.97
C GLY A 116 -18.96 4.96 -9.29
N TRP A 117 -18.51 6.18 -9.60
CA TRP A 117 -17.15 6.47 -10.02
C TRP A 117 -16.09 5.98 -9.03
N PHE A 118 -16.37 6.15 -7.73
CA PHE A 118 -15.48 5.73 -6.65
C PHE A 118 -15.28 4.21 -6.60
N ALA A 119 -16.39 3.46 -6.60
CA ALA A 119 -16.35 2.01 -6.51
C ALA A 119 -15.73 1.39 -7.77
N TRP A 120 -16.04 1.94 -8.94
CA TRP A 120 -15.44 1.52 -10.20
C TRP A 120 -13.93 1.79 -10.25
N TYR A 121 -13.48 2.98 -9.83
CA TYR A 121 -12.06 3.30 -9.68
C TYR A 121 -11.34 2.31 -8.77
N PHE A 122 -11.92 1.98 -7.61
CA PHE A 122 -11.30 1.06 -6.67
C PHE A 122 -11.14 -0.35 -7.25
N ILE A 123 -12.20 -0.90 -7.83
CA ILE A 123 -12.17 -2.25 -8.45
C ILE A 123 -11.17 -2.30 -9.60
N THR A 124 -11.21 -1.33 -10.51
CA THR A 124 -10.28 -1.27 -11.66
C THR A 124 -8.84 -1.12 -11.20
N SER A 125 -8.57 -0.30 -10.17
CA SER A 125 -7.23 -0.13 -9.62
C SER A 125 -6.66 -1.44 -9.04
N ILE A 126 -7.48 -2.24 -8.33
CA ILE A 126 -7.06 -3.54 -7.81
C ILE A 126 -6.72 -4.48 -8.96
N VAL A 127 -7.62 -4.60 -9.95
CA VAL A 127 -7.42 -5.49 -11.09
C VAL A 127 -6.18 -5.10 -11.90
N ILE A 128 -5.93 -3.80 -12.10
CA ILE A 128 -4.76 -3.26 -12.80
C ILE A 128 -3.48 -3.43 -11.97
N SER A 129 -3.55 -3.35 -10.64
CA SER A 129 -2.39 -3.51 -9.77
C SER A 129 -1.79 -4.93 -9.79
N LEU A 130 -2.60 -5.96 -10.04
CA LEU A 130 -2.16 -7.36 -10.09
C LEU A 130 -1.09 -7.64 -11.16
N PRO A 131 -1.28 -7.28 -12.45
CA PRO A 131 -0.25 -7.45 -13.47
C PRO A 131 0.94 -6.51 -13.28
N ILE A 132 0.70 -5.27 -12.82
CA ILE A 132 1.76 -4.28 -12.59
C ILE A 132 2.75 -4.76 -11.52
N ASN A 133 2.25 -5.34 -10.43
CA ASN A 133 3.11 -5.89 -9.37
C ASN A 133 3.94 -7.08 -9.85
N LYS A 134 3.39 -7.93 -10.74
CA LYS A 134 4.12 -9.03 -11.39
C LYS A 134 5.21 -8.53 -12.35
N ILE A 135 4.92 -7.51 -13.16
CA ILE A 135 5.86 -6.98 -14.16
C ILE A 135 7.01 -6.21 -13.50
N LEU A 136 6.71 -5.43 -12.46
CA LEU A 136 7.73 -4.62 -11.76
C LEU A 136 8.57 -5.42 -10.76
N LYS A 137 8.31 -6.71 -10.55
CA LYS A 137 8.98 -7.56 -9.53
C LYS A 137 9.08 -6.85 -8.16
N LEU A 138 8.03 -6.12 -7.79
CA LEU A 138 7.94 -5.43 -6.49
C LEU A 138 7.42 -6.34 -5.38
N THR A 139 7.28 -7.64 -5.65
CA THR A 139 6.98 -8.71 -4.71
C THR A 139 7.72 -9.97 -5.13
#